data_AF-A0A410RFI5-F1
#
_entry.id   AF-A0A410RFI5-F1
#
_cell.length_a   1.000
_cell.length_b   1.000
_cell.length_c   1.000
_cell.angle_alpha   90.00
_cell.angle_beta   90.00
_cell.angle_gamma   90.00
#
_symmetry.space_group_name_H-M   'P 1'
#
loop_
_entity.id
_entity.type
_entity.pdbx_description
1 polymer ?
#
loop_
_entity_poly.entity_id
_entity_poly.type
_entity_poly.pdbx_seq_one_letter_code
_entity_poly.pdbx_strand_id
1 'polypeptide(L)'
;NSALGVAYKMRSLVLLLIGVAWVSAQDADCDGGKLPGLGMASARVDSHQIRLNTLEDQIEKLGARASDAAGSNVGQAARNLAARLNKLEGDGCGPRHFQCGGDRKQCLSDVLVCDGSADCGNGADESDDVCKVRVPAGSSWEGDVFWSSCMTFTDQTLRLIITGNRRVNYFQPRVWINAVATFENEEDGKTVTRTFNTQGNYNFGKRRAVLFPPASAPLQVGIVCDFVTDDAADCSLTQLVSLDVCAKVRINKK
;
A
#
# COMPACT_ATOMS: atom_id res chain seq x y z
N ASN A 1 63.83 -39.59 -28.38
CA ASN A 1 62.43 -39.47 -27.92
C ASN A 1 62.47 -38.70 -26.61
N SER A 2 62.01 -37.45 -26.50
CA SER A 2 60.77 -36.90 -27.02
C SER A 2 60.90 -35.37 -27.07
N ALA A 3 60.91 -34.77 -28.27
CA ALA A 3 60.99 -33.32 -28.46
C ALA A 3 60.03 -32.86 -29.57
N LEU A 4 58.76 -33.27 -29.48
CA LEU A 4 57.74 -33.06 -30.53
C LEU A 4 56.37 -32.62 -30.00
N GLY A 5 56.31 -32.02 -28.81
CA GLY A 5 55.06 -31.64 -28.12
C GLY A 5 54.67 -30.15 -28.13
N VAL A 6 55.47 -29.25 -28.72
CA VAL A 6 55.26 -27.79 -28.57
C VAL A 6 54.97 -27.06 -29.90
N ALA A 7 55.18 -27.68 -31.05
CA ALA A 7 55.02 -27.01 -32.36
C ALA A 7 53.58 -26.98 -32.92
N TYR A 8 52.64 -27.76 -32.39
CA TYR A 8 51.27 -27.85 -32.94
C TYR A 8 50.29 -26.79 -32.38
N LYS A 9 50.56 -26.22 -31.19
CA LYS A 9 49.68 -25.21 -30.56
C LYS A 9 49.82 -23.79 -31.12
N MET A 10 50.94 -23.44 -31.77
CA MET A 10 51.15 -22.09 -32.31
C MET A 10 50.58 -21.87 -33.73
N ARG A 11 50.24 -22.92 -34.48
CA ARG A 11 49.66 -22.78 -35.84
C ARG A 11 48.13 -22.54 -35.84
N SER A 12 47.43 -22.96 -34.79
CA SER A 12 45.97 -22.77 -34.68
C SER A 12 45.60 -21.35 -34.21
N LEU A 13 46.47 -20.71 -33.42
CA LEU A 13 46.26 -19.34 -32.91
C LEU A 13 46.49 -18.26 -33.97
N VAL A 14 47.39 -18.48 -34.93
CA VAL A 14 47.65 -17.54 -36.04
C VAL A 14 46.50 -17.54 -37.05
N LEU A 15 45.86 -18.68 -37.30
CA LEU A 15 44.69 -18.75 -38.19
C LEU A 15 43.44 -18.07 -37.60
N LEU A 16 43.28 -18.10 -36.27
CA LEU A 16 42.19 -17.39 -35.59
C LEU A 16 42.37 -15.86 -35.62
N LEU A 17 43.60 -15.36 -35.52
CA LEU A 17 43.87 -13.92 -35.58
C LEU A 17 43.74 -13.34 -37.00
N ILE A 18 44.02 -14.12 -38.05
CA ILE A 18 43.77 -13.71 -39.44
C ILE A 18 42.27 -13.70 -39.75
N GLY A 19 41.48 -14.62 -39.16
CA GLY A 19 40.02 -14.64 -39.31
C GLY A 19 39.31 -13.44 -38.69
N VAL A 20 39.80 -12.93 -37.55
CA VAL A 20 39.20 -11.75 -36.87
C VAL A 20 39.54 -10.44 -37.59
N ALA A 21 40.72 -10.34 -38.23
CA ALA A 21 41.10 -9.14 -38.98
C ALA A 21 40.33 -8.97 -40.31
N TRP A 22 39.79 -10.05 -40.89
CA TRP A 22 38.96 -9.98 -42.10
C TRP A 22 37.50 -9.57 -41.84
N VAL A 23 37.03 -9.61 -40.58
CA VAL A 23 35.66 -9.20 -40.23
C VAL A 23 35.59 -7.73 -39.80
N SER A 24 36.70 -7.12 -39.37
CA SER A 24 36.74 -5.71 -38.95
C SER A 24 37.14 -4.71 -40.05
N ALA A 25 37.23 -5.15 -41.32
CA ALA A 25 37.64 -4.31 -42.45
C ALA A 25 36.59 -4.23 -43.57
N GLN A 26 35.30 -4.27 -43.20
CA GLN A 26 34.19 -3.93 -44.09
C GLN A 26 33.28 -2.86 -43.44
N ASP A 27 33.90 -1.82 -42.90
CA ASP A 27 33.34 -0.46 -43.01
C ASP A 27 33.56 -0.02 -44.45
N ALA A 28 32.70 -0.50 -45.34
CA ALA A 28 32.56 -0.01 -46.70
C ALA A 28 31.15 0.53 -46.83
N ASP A 29 31.05 1.83 -46.56
CA ASP A 29 30.42 2.81 -47.45
C ASP A 29 29.23 2.26 -48.24
N CYS A 30 28.02 2.50 -47.73
CA CYS A 30 26.78 2.30 -48.49
C CYS A 30 26.67 3.40 -49.57
N ASP A 31 27.55 3.36 -50.55
CA ASP A 31 27.45 4.17 -51.77
C ASP A 31 26.38 3.57 -52.69
N GLY A 32 25.56 4.46 -53.24
CA GLY A 32 24.27 4.19 -53.87
C GLY A 32 24.36 3.41 -55.19
N GLY A 33 24.61 2.11 -55.11
CA GLY A 33 24.44 1.17 -56.22
C GLY A 33 22.97 0.82 -56.46
N LYS A 34 22.37 1.36 -57.52
CA LYS A 34 21.01 1.05 -57.98
C LYS A 34 20.89 -0.43 -58.40
N LEU A 35 20.56 -1.32 -57.46
CA LEU A 35 19.92 -2.61 -57.75
C LEU A 35 18.39 -2.41 -57.88
N PRO A 36 17.74 -2.81 -59.00
CA PRO A 36 16.31 -2.64 -59.22
C PRO A 36 15.54 -3.67 -58.37
N GLY A 37 15.33 -3.35 -57.09
CA GLY A 37 14.60 -4.21 -56.16
C GLY A 37 14.89 -3.91 -54.69
N LEU A 38 16.08 -3.42 -54.36
CA LEU A 38 16.44 -3.05 -52.98
C LEU A 38 15.77 -1.77 -52.49
N GLY A 39 15.45 -0.82 -53.38
CA GLY A 39 14.72 0.40 -53.00
C GLY A 39 13.31 0.11 -52.44
N MET A 40 12.64 -0.92 -52.95
CA MET A 40 11.34 -1.36 -52.41
C MET A 40 11.46 -2.10 -51.08
N ALA A 41 12.57 -2.80 -50.84
CA ALA A 41 12.84 -3.44 -49.56
C ALA A 41 13.17 -2.42 -48.47
N SER A 42 13.99 -1.42 -48.79
CA SER A 42 14.31 -0.27 -47.91
C SER A 42 13.04 0.49 -47.51
N ALA A 43 12.19 0.85 -48.48
CA ALA A 43 10.94 1.56 -48.21
C ALA A 43 9.96 0.77 -47.31
N ARG A 44 9.98 -0.56 -47.38
CA ARG A 44 9.19 -1.42 -46.47
C ARG A 44 9.73 -1.38 -45.05
N VAL A 45 11.06 -1.49 -44.89
CA VAL A 45 11.70 -1.38 -43.57
C VAL A 45 11.42 0.00 -42.95
N ASP A 46 11.51 1.07 -43.74
CA ASP A 46 11.19 2.44 -43.29
C ASP A 46 9.71 2.56 -42.86
N SER A 47 8.78 1.98 -43.63
CA SER A 47 7.35 1.97 -43.26
C SER A 47 7.07 1.19 -41.98
N HIS A 48 7.82 0.11 -41.74
CA HIS A 48 7.72 -0.67 -40.50
C HIS A 48 8.28 0.12 -39.33
N GLN A 49 9.38 0.86 -39.51
CA GLN A 49 9.95 1.71 -38.48
C GLN A 49 8.96 2.79 -38.03
N ILE A 50 8.27 3.46 -38.98
CA ILE A 50 7.24 4.45 -38.66
C ILE A 50 6.12 3.81 -37.85
N ARG A 51 5.66 2.62 -38.24
CA ARG A 51 4.59 1.90 -37.53
C ARG A 51 5.02 1.45 -36.14
N LEU A 52 6.28 1.07 -35.94
CA LEU A 52 6.80 0.73 -34.63
C LEU A 52 6.84 1.97 -33.72
N ASN A 53 7.34 3.09 -34.23
CA ASN A 53 7.37 4.35 -33.48
C ASN A 53 5.96 4.83 -33.11
N THR A 54 4.96 4.69 -34.00
CA THR A 54 3.57 5.07 -33.66
C THR A 54 2.93 4.14 -32.64
N LEU A 55 3.24 2.85 -32.68
CA LEU A 55 2.76 1.90 -31.67
C LEU A 55 3.41 2.16 -30.31
N GLU A 56 4.69 2.52 -30.28
CA GLU A 56 5.39 2.91 -29.05
C GLU A 56 4.75 4.15 -28.40
N ASP A 57 4.48 5.20 -29.17
CA ASP A 57 3.76 6.40 -28.70
C ASP A 57 2.33 6.09 -28.21
N GLN A 58 1.63 5.16 -28.86
CA GLN A 58 0.31 4.71 -28.40
C GLN A 58 0.37 3.93 -27.09
N ILE A 59 1.37 3.06 -26.92
CA ILE A 59 1.60 2.32 -25.67
C ILE A 59 1.94 3.28 -24.54
N GLU A 60 2.80 4.27 -24.78
CA GLU A 60 3.17 5.29 -23.79
C GLU A 60 1.94 6.11 -23.36
N LYS A 61 1.14 6.59 -24.32
CA LYS A 61 -0.10 7.34 -24.02
C LYS A 61 -1.14 6.50 -23.29
N LEU A 62 -1.28 5.23 -23.64
CA LEU A 62 -2.16 4.31 -22.91
C LEU A 62 -1.62 4.03 -21.50
N GLY A 63 -0.31 3.89 -21.34
CA GLY A 63 0.35 3.77 -20.05
C GLY A 63 0.07 4.98 -19.16
N ALA A 64 0.24 6.20 -19.69
CA ALA A 64 -0.06 7.44 -18.98
C ALA A 64 -1.54 7.56 -18.59
N ARG A 65 -2.47 7.22 -19.50
CA ARG A 65 -3.90 7.21 -19.17
C ARG A 65 -4.27 6.15 -18.16
N ALA A 66 -3.63 4.98 -18.21
CA ALA A 66 -3.83 3.92 -17.23
C ALA A 66 -3.27 4.32 -15.86
N SER A 67 -2.11 4.99 -15.79
CA SER A 67 -1.58 5.52 -14.53
C SER A 67 -2.45 6.64 -13.96
N ASP A 68 -2.95 7.54 -14.80
CA ASP A 68 -3.85 8.63 -14.38
C ASP A 68 -5.20 8.08 -13.90
N ALA A 69 -5.75 7.08 -14.59
CA ALA A 69 -6.97 6.40 -14.17
C ALA A 69 -6.76 5.58 -12.89
N ALA A 70 -5.61 4.92 -12.72
CA ALA A 70 -5.24 4.25 -11.49
C ALA A 70 -5.02 5.23 -10.33
N GLY A 71 -4.52 6.44 -10.61
CA GLY A 71 -4.39 7.53 -9.65
C GLY A 71 -5.70 8.30 -9.38
N SER A 72 -6.76 8.03 -10.14
CA SER A 72 -8.04 8.72 -10.00
C SER A 72 -8.77 8.26 -8.73
N ASN A 73 -8.65 9.07 -7.68
CA ASN A 73 -9.25 8.86 -6.36
C ASN A 73 -10.78 8.99 -6.33
N VAL A 74 -11.47 9.11 -7.47
CA VAL A 74 -12.93 9.34 -7.52
C VAL A 74 -13.69 8.22 -6.79
N GLY A 75 -13.29 6.96 -6.95
CA GLY A 75 -13.88 5.84 -6.22
C GLY A 75 -13.60 5.89 -4.71
N GLN A 76 -12.40 6.29 -4.30
CA GLN A 76 -12.09 6.47 -2.87
C GLN A 76 -12.85 7.66 -2.27
N ALA A 77 -12.97 8.77 -2.98
CA ALA A 77 -13.72 9.94 -2.54
C ALA A 77 -15.20 9.60 -2.34
N ALA A 78 -15.82 8.84 -3.26
CA ALA A 78 -17.18 8.37 -3.12
C ALA A 78 -17.35 7.45 -1.88
N ARG A 79 -16.43 6.50 -1.67
CA ARG A 79 -16.44 5.62 -0.49
C ARG A 79 -16.27 6.39 0.82
N ASN A 80 -15.36 7.36 0.84
CA ASN A 80 -15.13 8.23 1.99
C ASN A 80 -16.37 9.07 2.31
N LEU A 81 -17.04 9.61 1.29
CA LEU A 81 -18.27 10.36 1.48
C LEU A 81 -19.40 9.45 2.01
N ALA A 82 -19.58 8.27 1.42
CA ALA A 82 -20.59 7.30 1.86
C ALA A 82 -20.39 6.90 3.33
N ALA A 83 -19.16 6.63 3.74
CA ALA A 83 -18.88 6.29 5.13
C ALA A 83 -19.13 7.46 6.11
N ARG A 84 -18.86 8.69 5.69
CA ARG A 84 -19.20 9.88 6.49
C ARG A 84 -20.71 10.05 6.62
N LEU A 85 -21.47 9.80 5.55
CA LEU A 85 -22.93 9.80 5.59
C LEU A 85 -23.45 8.72 6.55
N ASN A 86 -22.97 7.48 6.44
CA ASN A 86 -23.36 6.40 7.35
C ASN A 86 -23.07 6.73 8.83
N LYS A 87 -21.97 7.43 9.11
CA LYS A 87 -21.64 7.88 10.47
C LYS A 87 -22.62 8.94 11.01
N LEU A 88 -23.20 9.76 10.14
CA LEU A 88 -24.19 10.78 10.51
C LEU A 88 -25.60 10.22 10.60
N GLU A 89 -25.97 9.35 9.66
CA GLU A 89 -27.29 8.68 9.64
C GLU A 89 -27.44 7.70 10.79
N GLY A 90 -26.33 7.07 11.21
CA GLY A 90 -26.32 6.02 12.20
C GLY A 90 -26.83 4.70 11.63
N ASP A 91 -26.41 3.60 12.24
CA ASP A 91 -26.77 2.24 11.81
C ASP A 91 -28.09 1.74 12.41
N GLY A 92 -28.75 2.57 13.22
CA GLY A 92 -29.98 2.23 13.96
C GLY A 92 -29.76 1.18 15.07
N CYS A 93 -28.50 0.84 15.37
CA CYS A 93 -28.12 -0.12 16.39
C CYS A 93 -27.45 0.58 17.57
N GLY A 94 -27.35 -0.14 18.71
CA GLY A 94 -26.65 0.39 19.89
C GLY A 94 -25.13 0.53 19.67
N PRO A 95 -24.42 1.24 20.57
CA PRO A 95 -22.99 1.55 20.41
C PRO A 95 -22.08 0.31 20.37
N ARG A 96 -22.54 -0.84 20.88
CA ARG A 96 -21.82 -2.12 20.90
C ARG A 96 -22.48 -3.19 20.03
N HIS A 97 -23.21 -2.76 19.01
CA HIS A 97 -23.91 -3.65 18.10
C HIS A 97 -23.45 -3.45 16.66
N PHE A 98 -23.50 -4.53 15.89
CA PHE A 98 -23.26 -4.57 14.45
C PHE A 98 -24.60 -4.66 13.70
N GLN A 99 -24.75 -3.89 12.63
CA GLN A 99 -25.94 -3.92 11.78
C GLN A 99 -25.72 -4.92 10.64
N CYS A 100 -26.53 -5.99 10.61
CA CYS A 100 -26.46 -7.02 9.57
C CYS A 100 -26.79 -6.50 8.17
N GLY A 101 -27.49 -5.36 8.10
CA GLY A 101 -27.98 -4.80 6.83
C GLY A 101 -29.10 -5.65 6.22
N GLY A 102 -29.30 -5.50 4.91
CA GLY A 102 -30.39 -6.16 4.20
C GLY A 102 -31.78 -5.59 4.50
N ASP A 103 -32.82 -6.34 4.15
CA ASP A 103 -34.23 -5.89 4.22
C ASP A 103 -34.77 -5.83 5.66
N ARG A 104 -34.12 -6.53 6.60
CA ARG A 104 -34.50 -6.57 8.02
C ARG A 104 -33.42 -5.91 8.85
N LYS A 105 -33.81 -4.91 9.66
CA LYS A 105 -32.92 -4.31 10.66
C LYS A 105 -32.66 -5.33 11.76
N GLN A 106 -31.53 -6.03 11.69
CA GLN A 106 -31.05 -6.95 12.71
C GLN A 106 -29.75 -6.39 13.30
N CYS A 107 -29.74 -6.20 14.62
CA CYS A 107 -28.56 -5.77 15.36
C CYS A 107 -28.01 -6.96 16.14
N LEU A 108 -26.73 -7.25 15.96
CA LEU A 108 -26.01 -8.27 16.71
C LEU A 108 -25.02 -7.62 17.68
N SER A 109 -24.62 -8.34 18.72
CA SER A 109 -23.55 -7.87 19.58
C SER A 109 -22.21 -7.85 18.83
N ASP A 110 -21.36 -6.86 19.07
CA ASP A 110 -20.06 -6.73 18.41
C ASP A 110 -19.09 -7.89 18.70
N VAL A 111 -19.36 -8.69 19.74
CA VAL A 111 -18.61 -9.90 20.09
C VAL A 111 -19.07 -11.16 19.34
N LEU A 112 -20.13 -11.08 18.54
CA LEU A 112 -20.58 -12.19 17.69
C LEU A 112 -20.09 -12.05 16.25
N VAL A 113 -19.50 -10.90 15.90
CA VAL A 113 -19.02 -10.66 14.54
C VAL A 113 -17.70 -11.38 14.31
N CYS A 114 -17.60 -12.17 13.24
CA CYS A 114 -16.40 -12.92 12.88
C CYS A 114 -15.97 -13.89 14.00
N ASP A 115 -16.93 -14.54 14.64
CA ASP A 115 -16.71 -15.56 15.65
C ASP A 115 -16.63 -16.98 15.06
N GLY A 116 -16.99 -17.13 13.78
CA GLY A 116 -17.01 -18.37 13.02
C GLY A 116 -18.40 -18.99 12.85
N SER A 117 -19.45 -18.35 13.38
CA SER A 117 -20.86 -18.74 13.25
C SER A 117 -21.66 -17.62 12.60
N ALA A 118 -22.48 -17.96 11.61
CA ALA A 118 -23.36 -16.97 10.98
C ALA A 118 -24.59 -16.71 11.86
N ASP A 119 -24.60 -15.57 12.54
CA ASP A 119 -25.69 -15.13 13.41
C ASP A 119 -26.64 -14.13 12.72
N CYS A 120 -26.17 -13.42 11.68
CA CYS A 120 -27.07 -12.63 10.86
C CYS A 120 -27.92 -13.55 9.98
N GLY A 121 -29.21 -13.21 9.78
CA GLY A 121 -30.06 -13.99 8.87
C GLY A 121 -29.57 -14.02 7.41
N ASN A 122 -28.71 -13.07 7.02
CA ASN A 122 -28.02 -13.01 5.73
C ASN A 122 -26.53 -13.43 5.79
N GLY A 123 -26.02 -13.83 6.97
CA GLY A 123 -24.61 -14.20 7.20
C GLY A 123 -23.61 -13.06 7.02
N ALA A 124 -24.03 -11.79 7.05
CA ALA A 124 -23.15 -10.65 6.80
C ALA A 124 -22.02 -10.50 7.82
N ASP A 125 -22.26 -10.93 9.06
CA ASP A 125 -21.31 -10.95 10.17
C ASP A 125 -20.09 -11.85 9.92
N GLU A 126 -20.23 -12.88 9.08
CA GLU A 126 -19.15 -13.80 8.69
C GLU A 126 -18.65 -13.57 7.25
N SER A 127 -19.00 -12.44 6.64
CA SER A 127 -18.55 -12.11 5.29
C SER A 127 -17.07 -11.74 5.24
N ASP A 128 -16.39 -12.07 4.13
CA ASP A 128 -14.96 -11.78 3.95
C ASP A 128 -14.63 -10.28 4.06
N ASP A 129 -15.53 -9.37 3.65
CA ASP A 129 -15.30 -7.92 3.78
C ASP A 129 -15.36 -7.44 5.24
N VAL A 130 -16.24 -8.03 6.05
CA VAL A 130 -16.39 -7.71 7.48
C VAL A 130 -15.24 -8.31 8.28
N CYS A 131 -14.89 -9.57 8.00
CA CYS A 131 -13.84 -10.30 8.71
C CYS A 131 -12.42 -10.04 8.17
N LYS A 132 -12.27 -9.11 7.22
CA LYS A 132 -10.99 -8.64 6.73
C LYS A 132 -10.22 -7.90 7.82
N VAL A 133 -9.00 -8.34 8.09
CA VAL A 133 -8.07 -7.63 8.97
C VAL A 133 -7.52 -6.41 8.23
N ARG A 134 -8.04 -5.22 8.55
CA ARG A 134 -7.59 -3.94 7.97
C ARG A 134 -6.26 -3.45 8.55
N VAL A 135 -5.75 -4.11 9.59
CA VAL A 135 -4.47 -3.84 10.25
C VAL A 135 -3.51 -5.04 10.11
N PRO A 136 -3.06 -5.38 8.89
CA PRO A 136 -2.08 -6.46 8.73
C PRO A 136 -0.74 -6.07 9.34
N ALA A 137 -0.02 -7.04 9.90
CA ALA A 137 1.35 -6.83 10.37
C ALA A 137 2.24 -6.33 9.22
N GLY A 138 3.10 -5.36 9.49
CA GLY A 138 3.91 -4.64 8.51
C GLY A 138 3.21 -3.46 7.84
N SER A 139 1.90 -3.23 8.05
CA SER A 139 1.24 -2.05 7.50
C SER A 139 1.74 -0.77 8.16
N SER A 140 1.96 0.26 7.34
CA SER A 140 2.37 1.58 7.76
C SER A 140 1.31 2.61 7.39
N TRP A 141 1.03 3.51 8.32
CA TRP A 141 0.00 4.51 8.21
C TRP A 141 0.56 5.86 8.62
N GLU A 142 0.13 6.92 7.94
CA GLU A 142 0.65 8.27 8.16
C GLU A 142 -0.46 9.32 8.07
N GLY A 143 -0.42 10.33 8.93
CA GLY A 143 -1.35 11.45 8.88
C GLY A 143 -0.99 12.59 9.84
N ASP A 144 -1.49 13.78 9.54
CA ASP A 144 -1.23 14.99 10.31
C ASP A 144 -2.18 15.10 11.52
N VAL A 145 -1.61 15.37 12.69
CA VAL A 145 -2.33 15.42 13.96
C VAL A 145 -2.86 16.82 14.23
N PHE A 146 -4.18 16.94 14.34
CA PHE A 146 -4.85 18.17 14.71
C PHE A 146 -5.23 18.14 16.18
N TRP A 147 -4.43 18.83 16.99
CA TRP A 147 -4.67 18.99 18.43
C TRP A 147 -5.81 19.96 18.70
N SER A 148 -6.78 19.52 19.51
CA SER A 148 -7.91 20.34 19.96
C SER A 148 -7.86 20.66 21.45
N SER A 149 -7.23 19.80 22.25
CA SER A 149 -7.14 19.91 23.70
C SER A 149 -5.98 19.04 24.24
N CYS A 150 -5.78 19.03 25.56
CA CYS A 150 -4.71 18.35 26.30
C CYS A 150 -3.30 18.90 26.05
N MET A 151 -2.93 19.12 24.79
CA MET A 151 -1.66 19.68 24.34
C MET A 151 -1.87 20.46 23.06
N THR A 152 -1.02 21.44 22.78
CA THR A 152 -1.04 22.25 21.56
C THR A 152 0.35 22.24 20.94
N PHE A 153 0.75 21.07 20.41
CA PHE A 153 1.90 21.01 19.51
C PHE A 153 1.48 21.52 18.13
N THR A 154 2.32 22.34 17.51
CA THR A 154 2.18 22.73 16.10
C THR A 154 2.78 21.64 15.21
N ASP A 155 2.14 21.36 14.09
CA ASP A 155 2.68 20.58 12.96
C ASP A 155 3.28 19.21 13.36
N GLN A 156 2.46 18.38 14.01
CA GLN A 156 2.81 17.01 14.34
C GLN A 156 2.31 16.02 13.30
N THR A 157 3.19 15.14 12.83
CA THR A 157 2.82 14.01 11.98
C THR A 157 2.86 12.71 12.79
N LEU A 158 1.81 11.90 12.67
CA LEU A 158 1.73 10.57 13.26
C LEU A 158 2.05 9.53 12.20
N ARG A 159 3.06 8.70 12.47
CA ARG A 159 3.35 7.47 11.74
C ARG A 159 3.04 6.28 12.63
N LEU A 160 2.09 5.45 12.20
CA LEU A 160 1.68 4.24 12.91
C LEU A 160 2.10 3.00 12.11
N ILE A 161 2.91 2.14 12.71
CA ILE A 161 3.40 0.90 12.09
C ILE A 161 2.86 -0.28 12.90
N ILE A 162 2.08 -1.14 12.27
CA ILE A 162 1.58 -2.37 12.91
C ILE A 162 2.70 -3.41 12.88
N THR A 163 3.24 -3.80 14.04
CA THR A 163 4.36 -4.75 14.12
C THR A 163 3.92 -6.19 14.19
N GLY A 164 2.73 -6.45 14.71
CA GLY A 164 2.20 -7.80 14.83
C GLY A 164 0.70 -7.82 14.99
N ASN A 165 0.09 -8.90 14.51
CA ASN A 165 -1.31 -9.21 14.74
C ASN A 165 -1.44 -10.68 15.18
N ARG A 166 -2.33 -10.94 16.13
CA ARG A 166 -2.59 -12.28 16.65
C ARG A 166 -4.08 -12.45 16.88
N ARG A 167 -4.69 -13.35 16.12
CA ARG A 167 -6.06 -13.81 16.34
C ARG A 167 -6.00 -15.11 17.14
N VAL A 168 -6.79 -15.21 18.21
CA VAL A 168 -6.87 -16.42 19.03
C VAL A 168 -8.05 -17.27 18.57
N ASN A 169 -7.87 -18.60 18.55
CA ASN A 169 -8.86 -19.49 17.94
C ASN A 169 -10.20 -19.53 18.69
N TYR A 170 -10.18 -19.36 20.02
CA TYR A 170 -11.36 -19.41 20.88
C TYR A 170 -12.10 -18.06 21.00
N PHE A 171 -11.49 -16.96 20.53
CA PHE A 171 -12.09 -15.63 20.59
C PHE A 171 -11.67 -14.84 19.33
N GLN A 172 -12.34 -15.18 18.25
CA GLN A 172 -12.10 -14.65 16.91
C GLN A 172 -12.62 -13.23 16.61
N PRO A 173 -13.63 -12.66 17.31
CA PRO A 173 -14.16 -11.31 17.05
C PRO A 173 -13.16 -10.16 17.21
N ARG A 174 -12.03 -10.42 17.87
CA ARG A 174 -10.97 -9.43 18.04
C ARG A 174 -9.61 -9.99 17.64
N VAL A 175 -8.78 -9.09 17.13
CA VAL A 175 -7.38 -9.36 16.83
C VAL A 175 -6.52 -8.54 17.76
N TRP A 176 -5.62 -9.19 18.50
CA TRP A 176 -4.64 -8.49 19.33
C TRP A 176 -3.55 -7.94 18.43
N ILE A 177 -3.27 -6.65 18.56
CA ILE A 177 -2.31 -5.94 17.70
C ILE A 177 -1.23 -5.26 18.52
N ASN A 178 -0.02 -5.31 18.01
CA ASN A 178 1.12 -4.53 18.49
C ASN A 178 1.46 -3.49 17.43
N ALA A 179 1.75 -2.27 17.85
CA ALA A 179 2.08 -1.20 16.94
C ALA A 179 3.10 -0.23 17.53
N VAL A 180 3.90 0.37 16.66
CA VAL A 180 4.82 1.45 17.00
C VAL A 180 4.21 2.73 16.49
N ALA A 181 3.96 3.68 17.39
CA ALA A 181 3.47 5.01 17.07
C ALA A 181 4.63 6.00 17.19
N THR A 182 4.91 6.69 16.11
CA THR A 182 5.96 7.69 16.01
C THR A 182 5.32 9.04 15.76
N PHE A 183 5.68 10.03 16.57
CA PHE A 183 5.27 11.42 16.41
C PHE A 183 6.49 12.23 16.00
N GLU A 184 6.42 12.87 14.85
CA GLU A 184 7.47 13.76 14.34
C GLU A 184 6.97 15.20 14.45
N ASN A 185 7.81 16.10 14.99
CA ASN A 185 7.56 17.53 15.06
C ASN A 185 8.85 18.32 14.82
N GLU A 186 8.71 19.56 14.37
CA GLU A 186 9.85 20.46 14.23
C GLU A 186 10.00 21.32 15.50
N GLU A 187 11.10 21.16 16.22
CA GLU A 187 11.48 21.97 17.38
C GLU A 187 12.83 22.65 17.06
N ASP A 188 12.89 23.99 17.11
CA ASP A 188 14.10 24.78 16.87
C ASP A 188 14.82 24.47 15.53
N GLY A 189 14.04 24.23 14.46
CA GLY A 189 14.56 23.90 13.13
C GLY A 189 15.15 22.50 13.00
N LYS A 190 14.90 21.62 13.99
CA LYS A 190 15.28 20.21 13.97
C LYS A 190 14.05 19.33 14.08
N THR A 191 14.02 18.24 13.31
CA THR A 191 12.99 17.22 13.44
C THR A 191 13.24 16.39 14.70
N VAL A 192 12.32 16.50 15.66
CA VAL A 192 12.29 15.68 16.86
C VAL A 192 11.30 14.55 16.63
N THR A 193 11.74 13.33 16.90
CA THR A 193 10.93 12.12 16.71
C THR A 193 10.74 11.44 18.06
N ARG A 194 9.48 11.21 18.45
CA ARG A 194 9.11 10.51 19.68
C ARG A 194 8.41 9.21 19.33
N THR A 195 8.96 8.09 19.79
CA THR A 195 8.49 6.75 19.44
C THR A 195 7.93 6.04 20.66
N PHE A 196 6.73 5.45 20.53
CA PHE A 196 6.04 4.71 21.58
C PHE A 196 5.62 3.34 21.09
N ASN A 197 5.92 2.32 21.88
CA ASN A 197 5.41 0.96 21.66
C ASN A 197 4.02 0.85 22.27
N THR A 198 3.03 0.58 21.44
CA THR A 198 1.62 0.48 21.82
C THR A 198 1.09 -0.94 21.59
N GLN A 199 0.12 -1.34 22.40
CA GLN A 199 -0.52 -2.64 22.29
C GLN A 199 -2.03 -2.46 22.40
N GLY A 200 -2.79 -3.33 21.77
CA GLY A 200 -4.24 -3.27 21.90
C GLY A 200 -4.95 -4.29 21.06
N ASN A 201 -6.13 -3.93 20.57
CA ASN A 201 -6.95 -4.83 19.78
C ASN A 201 -7.69 -4.12 18.65
N TYR A 202 -8.03 -4.90 17.63
CA TYR A 202 -8.89 -4.54 16.53
C TYR A 202 -10.20 -5.32 16.64
N ASN A 203 -11.32 -4.61 16.53
CA ASN A 203 -12.68 -5.15 16.58
C ASN A 203 -13.28 -5.12 15.17
N PHE A 204 -13.70 -6.28 14.66
CA PHE A 204 -14.30 -6.40 13.32
C PHE A 204 -15.66 -5.69 13.22
N GLY A 205 -16.55 -5.90 14.19
CA GLY A 205 -17.91 -5.35 14.18
C GLY A 205 -17.98 -3.83 14.13
N LYS A 206 -16.96 -3.13 14.64
CA LYS A 206 -16.87 -1.66 14.55
C LYS A 206 -15.76 -1.16 13.64
N ARG A 207 -14.99 -2.05 13.02
CA ARG A 207 -13.80 -1.72 12.22
C ARG A 207 -12.87 -0.75 12.98
N ARG A 208 -12.69 -0.99 14.28
CA ARG A 208 -12.02 -0.07 15.21
C ARG A 208 -10.78 -0.72 15.82
N ALA A 209 -9.63 -0.06 15.68
CA ALA A 209 -8.44 -0.38 16.45
C ALA A 209 -8.35 0.52 17.68
N VAL A 210 -8.08 -0.06 18.84
CA VAL A 210 -7.76 0.66 20.07
C VAL A 210 -6.35 0.26 20.49
N LEU A 211 -5.47 1.24 20.61
CA LEU A 211 -4.09 1.08 21.02
C LEU A 211 -3.85 1.83 22.32
N PHE A 212 -3.32 1.11 23.30
CA PHE A 212 -2.99 1.63 24.61
C PHE A 212 -1.54 2.08 24.66
N PRO A 213 -1.25 3.20 25.32
CA PRO A 213 0.12 3.66 25.54
C PRO A 213 0.83 2.74 26.53
N PRO A 214 2.17 2.67 26.48
CA PRO A 214 2.94 1.97 27.50
C PRO A 214 2.85 2.73 28.84
N ALA A 215 3.02 2.02 29.96
CA ALA A 215 2.97 2.62 31.30
C ALA A 215 4.04 3.72 31.51
N SER A 216 5.14 3.69 30.75
CA SER A 216 6.19 4.71 30.76
C SER A 216 5.87 5.95 29.92
N ALA A 217 4.76 5.97 29.18
CA ALA A 217 4.41 7.11 28.35
C ALA A 217 4.03 8.32 29.23
N PRO A 218 4.60 9.52 28.99
CA PRO A 218 4.33 10.70 29.80
C PRO A 218 2.85 11.14 29.79
N LEU A 219 2.14 10.86 28.69
CA LEU A 219 0.83 11.46 28.43
C LEU A 219 -0.35 10.50 28.57
N GLN A 220 -0.11 9.20 28.75
CA GLN A 220 -1.19 8.20 28.93
C GLN A 220 -2.38 8.40 27.96
N VAL A 221 -2.06 8.74 26.70
CA VAL A 221 -3.02 8.93 25.61
C VAL A 221 -3.08 7.66 24.78
N GLY A 222 -4.28 7.10 24.61
CA GLY A 222 -4.57 6.01 23.69
C GLY A 222 -4.89 6.52 22.28
N ILE A 223 -4.64 5.67 21.30
CA ILE A 223 -4.98 5.93 19.90
C ILE A 223 -6.18 5.06 19.54
N VAL A 224 -7.28 5.68 19.14
CA VAL A 224 -8.50 4.99 18.70
C VAL A 224 -8.72 5.31 17.24
N CYS A 225 -8.64 4.31 16.37
CA CYS A 225 -8.77 4.45 14.92
C CYS A 225 -10.00 3.71 14.40
N ASP A 226 -10.89 4.44 13.71
CA ASP A 226 -12.04 3.92 12.97
C ASP A 226 -11.67 3.77 11.49
N PHE A 227 -11.61 2.54 11.00
CA PHE A 227 -11.25 2.25 9.62
C PHE A 227 -12.45 2.47 8.70
N VAL A 228 -12.31 3.48 7.85
CA VAL A 228 -13.33 3.90 6.90
C VAL A 228 -13.23 3.10 5.60
N THR A 229 -12.00 2.93 5.11
CA THR A 229 -11.69 2.13 3.92
C THR A 229 -10.53 1.18 4.21
N ASP A 230 -10.03 0.49 3.18
CA ASP A 230 -8.81 -0.32 3.30
C ASP A 230 -7.54 0.51 3.42
N ASP A 231 -7.59 1.79 3.02
CA ASP A 231 -6.43 2.66 2.90
C ASP A 231 -6.54 3.94 3.72
N ALA A 232 -7.67 4.17 4.41
CA ALA A 232 -7.90 5.34 5.24
C ALA A 232 -8.63 5.00 6.54
N ALA A 233 -8.18 5.62 7.62
CA ALA A 233 -8.81 5.56 8.94
C ALA A 233 -8.87 6.94 9.60
N ASP A 234 -9.97 7.20 10.30
CA ASP A 234 -10.13 8.38 11.13
C ASP A 234 -9.78 8.00 12.57
N CYS A 235 -8.73 8.58 13.12
CA CYS A 235 -8.29 8.31 14.48
C CYS A 235 -8.47 9.51 15.42
N SER A 236 -8.54 9.18 16.70
CA SER A 236 -8.61 10.12 17.81
C SER A 236 -7.58 9.74 18.86
N LEU A 237 -6.85 10.75 19.33
CA LEU A 237 -5.97 10.64 20.48
C LEU A 237 -6.82 10.93 21.72
N THR A 238 -6.97 9.95 22.60
CA THR A 238 -7.93 9.99 23.70
C THR A 238 -7.23 9.71 25.02
N GLN A 239 -7.50 10.49 26.07
CA GLN A 239 -6.91 10.24 27.38
C GLN A 239 -7.49 8.95 28.01
N LEU A 240 -6.64 8.13 28.63
CA LEU A 240 -7.05 6.80 29.11
C LEU A 240 -8.10 6.83 30.24
N VAL A 241 -8.07 7.86 31.10
CA VAL A 241 -8.93 7.93 32.29
C VAL A 241 -10.22 8.69 32.02
N SER A 242 -10.15 9.92 31.50
CA SER A 242 -11.33 10.75 31.26
C SER A 242 -12.06 10.39 29.96
N LEU A 243 -11.39 9.69 29.04
CA LEU A 243 -11.86 9.44 27.67
C LEU A 243 -12.08 10.73 26.86
N ASP A 244 -11.44 11.83 27.28
CA ASP A 244 -11.47 13.09 26.54
C ASP A 244 -10.65 12.98 25.26
N VAL A 245 -11.21 13.50 24.17
CA VAL A 245 -10.54 13.55 22.87
C VAL A 245 -9.60 14.75 22.84
N CYS A 246 -8.31 14.46 22.81
CA CYS A 246 -7.23 15.45 22.76
C CYS A 246 -6.96 15.94 21.34
N ALA A 247 -6.90 15.02 20.38
CA ALA A 247 -6.60 15.33 18.98
C ALA A 247 -7.35 14.41 18.02
N LYS A 248 -7.47 14.86 16.78
CA LYS A 248 -8.00 14.08 15.66
C LYS A 248 -6.95 13.98 14.58
N VAL A 249 -6.85 12.82 13.96
CA VAL A 249 -5.90 12.56 12.87
C VAL A 249 -6.58 11.66 11.85
N ARG A 250 -6.42 11.98 10.57
CA ARG A 250 -6.82 11.09 9.49
C ARG A 250 -5.57 10.45 8.93
N ILE A 251 -5.44 9.15 9.10
CA ILE A 251 -4.28 8.40 8.61
C ILE A 251 -4.62 7.72 7.30
N ASN A 252 -3.68 7.73 6.37
CA ASN A 252 -3.74 6.97 5.14
C ASN A 252 -2.63 5.92 5.13
N LYS A 253 -2.87 4.81 4.44
CA LYS A 253 -1.90 3.76 4.25
C LYS A 253 -0.79 4.24 3.31
N LYS A 254 0.46 3.96 3.68
CA LYS A 254 1.66 4.29 2.91
C LYS A 254 2.28 3.04 2.28
#